data_AF-A0A7V5Q0D0-F1
#
_entry.id   AF-A0A7V5Q0D0-F1
#
_cell.length_a   1.000
_cell.length_b   1.000
_cell.length_c   1.000
_cell.angle_alpha   90.00
_cell.angle_beta   90.00
_cell.angle_gamma   90.00
#
_symmetry.space_group_name_H-M   'P 1'
#
loop_
_entity.id
_entity.type
_entity.pdbx_description
1 polymer ?
#
loop_
_entity_poly.entity_id
_entity_poly.type
_entity_poly.pdbx_seq_one_letter_code
_entity_poly.pdbx_strand_id
1 'polypeptide(L)' 'MPDYEEILASASQLPVEDQLRLIDDLASLVPDDRPPRLSQEWLSEIERRSEEIKADTVETESWSTIRARLFANHGAQDAS' A
#
# COMPACT_ATOMS: atom_id res chain seq x y z
N MET A 1 20.71 -19.98 3.99
CA MET A 1 19.58 -19.06 3.73
C MET A 1 18.36 -19.80 4.22
N PRO A 2 17.57 -19.22 5.13
CA PRO A 2 16.32 -19.86 5.52
C PRO A 2 15.42 -20.00 4.30
N ASP A 3 14.66 -21.09 4.23
CA ASP A 3 13.69 -21.27 3.16
C ASP A 3 12.39 -20.51 3.46
N TYR A 4 11.45 -20.55 2.51
CA TYR A 4 10.17 -19.85 2.64
C TYR A 4 9.37 -20.31 3.86
N GLU A 5 9.37 -21.61 4.16
CA GLU A 5 8.59 -22.19 5.24
C GLU A 5 9.17 -21.78 6.60
N GLU A 6 10.49 -21.77 6.73
CA GLU A 6 11.21 -21.29 7.93
C GLU A 6 10.93 -19.80 8.20
N ILE A 7 10.94 -18.96 7.16
CA ILE A 7 10.62 -17.53 7.27
C ILE A 7 9.16 -17.33 7.70
N LEU A 8 8.21 -18.02 7.05
CA LEU A 8 6.80 -17.91 7.36
C LEU A 8 6.48 -18.37 8.79
N ALA A 9 7.08 -19.50 9.22
CA ALA A 9 6.92 -20.01 10.57
C ALA A 9 7.45 -19.00 11.62
N SER A 10 8.59 -18.39 11.35
CA SER A 10 9.18 -17.38 12.23
C SER A 10 8.34 -16.11 12.30
N ALA A 11 7.90 -15.60 11.14
CA ALA A 11 7.05 -14.41 11.06
C ALA A 11 5.69 -14.60 11.76
N SER A 12 5.11 -15.81 11.68
CA SER A 12 3.83 -16.14 12.31
C SER A 12 3.87 -16.15 13.84
N GLN A 13 5.07 -16.23 14.44
CA GLN A 13 5.27 -16.18 15.89
C GLN A 13 5.48 -14.77 16.43
N LEU A 14 5.66 -13.78 15.56
CA LEU A 14 5.84 -12.39 15.97
C LEU A 14 4.54 -11.83 16.58
N PRO A 15 4.62 -10.87 17.52
CA PRO A 15 3.48 -10.04 17.89
C PRO A 15 2.84 -9.38 16.68
N VAL A 16 1.53 -9.13 16.73
CA VAL A 16 0.78 -8.55 15.59
C VAL A 16 1.38 -7.23 15.11
N GLU A 17 1.84 -6.37 16.01
CA GLU A 17 2.50 -5.10 15.65
C GLU A 17 3.79 -5.32 14.84
N ASP A 18 4.59 -6.31 15.22
CA ASP A 18 5.82 -6.65 14.51
C ASP A 18 5.53 -7.35 13.17
N GLN A 19 4.45 -8.13 13.08
CA GLN A 19 3.99 -8.71 11.82
C GLN A 19 3.59 -7.62 10.83
N LEU A 20 2.82 -6.62 11.28
CA LEU A 20 2.40 -5.49 10.45
C LEU A 20 3.62 -4.70 9.96
N ARG A 21 4.57 -4.38 10.85
CA ARG A 21 5.82 -3.72 10.47
C ARG A 21 6.61 -4.53 9.44
N LEU A 22 6.72 -5.84 9.64
CA LEU A 22 7.41 -6.72 8.69
C LEU A 22 6.74 -6.75 7.32
N ILE A 23 5.40 -6.72 7.26
CA ILE A 23 4.66 -6.63 6.00
C ILE A 23 5.00 -5.32 5.27
N ASP A 24 5.01 -4.19 5.97
CA ASP A 24 5.32 -2.89 5.39
C ASP A 24 6.77 -2.83 4.87
N ASP A 25 7.73 -3.31 5.66
CA ASP A 25 9.15 -3.38 5.28
C ASP A 25 9.32 -4.26 4.03
N LEU A 26 8.71 -5.45 4.00
CA LEU A 26 8.79 -6.35 2.85
C LEU A 26 8.14 -5.76 1.61
N ALA A 27 6.99 -5.08 1.75
CA ALA A 27 6.31 -4.41 0.65
C ALA A 27 7.18 -3.30 0.04
N SER A 28 7.91 -2.54 0.86
CA SER A 28 8.81 -1.47 0.40
C SER A 28 9.99 -1.96 -0.44
N LEU A 29 10.37 -3.24 -0.29
CA LEU A 29 11.45 -3.87 -1.05
C LEU A 29 10.99 -4.39 -2.42
N VAL A 30 9.68 -4.48 -2.67
CA VAL A 30 9.13 -4.95 -3.94
C VAL A 30 9.19 -3.81 -4.96
N PRO A 31 9.85 -4.00 -6.12
CA PRO A 31 9.85 -2.99 -7.17
C PRO A 31 8.44 -2.65 -7.69
N ASP A 32 8.20 -1.38 -8.03
CA ASP A 32 6.92 -0.88 -8.55
C ASP A 32 6.47 -1.60 -9.85
N ASP A 33 7.41 -2.14 -10.62
CA ASP A 33 7.12 -2.89 -11.86
C ASP A 33 6.65 -4.33 -11.60
N ARG A 34 6.56 -4.75 -10.34
CA ARG A 34 6.08 -6.06 -9.90
C ARG A 34 4.95 -5.93 -8.87
N PRO A 35 3.81 -5.35 -9.25
CA PRO A 35 2.68 -5.25 -8.34
C PRO A 35 2.22 -6.65 -7.91
N PRO A 36 1.65 -6.77 -6.69
CA PRO A 36 1.02 -8.01 -6.27
C PRO A 36 -0.11 -8.38 -7.22
N ARG A 37 -0.45 -9.67 -7.27
CA ARG A 37 -1.66 -10.10 -7.97
C ARG A 37 -2.88 -9.57 -7.22
N LEU A 38 -3.61 -8.65 -7.85
CA LEU A 38 -4.86 -8.13 -7.31
C LEU A 38 -6.01 -9.12 -7.56
N SER A 39 -6.98 -9.12 -6.65
CA SER A 39 -8.22 -9.86 -6.85
C SER A 39 -9.06 -9.22 -7.96
N GLN A 40 -10.02 -9.98 -8.51
CA GLN A 40 -10.87 -9.47 -9.57
C GLN A 40 -11.70 -8.27 -9.12
N GLU A 41 -12.13 -8.25 -7.85
CA GLU A 41 -12.89 -7.15 -7.27
C GLU A 41 -12.08 -5.85 -7.26
N TRP A 42 -10.80 -5.92 -6.88
CA TRP A 42 -9.91 -4.76 -6.90
C TRP A 42 -9.59 -4.29 -8.31
N LEU A 43 -9.39 -5.22 -9.26
CA LEU A 43 -9.20 -4.86 -10.67
C LEU A 43 -10.43 -4.13 -11.24
N SER A 44 -11.64 -4.63 -10.95
CA SER A 44 -12.88 -4.00 -11.37
C SER A 44 -13.09 -2.61 -10.73
N GLU A 45 -12.72 -2.44 -9.46
CA GLU A 45 -12.78 -1.13 -8.81
C GLU A 45 -11.77 -0.12 -9.41
N ILE A 46 -10.55 -0.57 -9.72
CA ILE A 46 -9.54 0.26 -10.40
C ILE A 46 -10.04 0.70 -11.77
N GLU A 47 -10.62 -0.22 -12.55
CA GLU A 47 -11.20 0.07 -13.86
C GLU A 47 -12.32 1.11 -13.73
N ARG A 48 -13.29 0.86 -12.83
CA ARG A 48 -14.41 1.78 -12.57
C ARG A 48 -13.94 3.19 -12.19
N ARG A 49 -13.01 3.33 -11.24
CA ARG A 49 -12.48 4.64 -10.83
C ARG A 49 -11.67 5.31 -11.94
N SER A 50 -10.95 4.54 -12.74
CA SER A 50 -10.21 5.07 -13.88
C SER A 50 -11.15 5.62 -14.94
N GLU A 51 -12.30 4.98 -15.16
CA GLU A 51 -13.33 5.46 -16.08
C GLU A 51 -14.01 6.74 -15.55
N GLU A 52 -14.32 6.82 -14.25
CA GLU A 52 -14.89 8.04 -13.65
C GLU A 52 -13.98 9.26 -13.83
N ILE A 53 -12.67 9.08 -13.64
CA ILE A 53 -11.68 10.15 -13.84
C ILE A 53 -11.61 10.53 -15.33
N LYS A 54 -11.56 9.55 -16.24
CA LYS A 54 -11.50 9.81 -17.70
C LYS A 54 -12.77 10.50 -18.21
N ALA A 55 -13.92 10.17 -17.63
CA ALA A 55 -15.21 10.74 -17.98
C ALA A 55 -15.50 12.08 -17.28
N ASP A 56 -14.59 12.55 -16.41
CA ASP A 56 -14.74 13.76 -15.60
C ASP A 56 -16.02 13.75 -14.74
N THR A 57 -16.42 12.56 -14.28
CA THR A 57 -17.64 12.38 -13.46
C THR A 57 -17.36 12.38 -11.96
N VAL A 58 -16.11 12.58 -11.57
CA VAL A 58 -15.66 12.60 -10.17
C VAL A 58 -14.76 13.80 -9.92
N GLU A 59 -14.96 14.48 -8.80
CA GLU A 59 -14.05 15.53 -8.37
C GLU A 59 -12.73 14.92 -7.91
N THR A 60 -11.63 15.39 -8.50
CA THR A 60 -10.28 14.98 -8.12
C THR A 60 -9.55 16.13 -7.42
N GLU A 61 -8.70 15.77 -6.48
CA GLU A 61 -7.82 16.72 -5.80
C GLU A 61 -6.37 16.32 -6.05
N SER A 62 -5.48 17.31 -6.20
CA SER A 62 -4.07 17.01 -6.41
C SER A 62 -3.48 16.29 -5.20
N TRP A 63 -2.64 15.28 -5.47
CA TRP A 63 -1.94 14.55 -4.42
C TRP A 63 -1.13 15.48 -3.50
N SER A 64 -0.53 16.55 -4.05
CA SER A 64 0.19 17.55 -3.25
C SER A 64 -0.68 18.22 -2.19
N THR A 65 -1.94 18.52 -2.52
CA THR A 65 -2.89 19.17 -1.59
C THR A 65 -3.34 18.18 -0.51
N ILE A 66 -3.67 16.94 -0.91
CA ILE A 66 -4.03 15.87 0.02
C ILE A 66 -2.86 15.61 0.98
N ARG A 67 -1.64 15.47 0.45
CA ARG A 67 -0.42 15.27 1.23
C ARG A 67 -0.22 16.42 2.22
N ALA A 68 -0.24 17.66 1.77
CA ALA A 68 -0.08 18.82 2.67
C ALA A 68 -1.09 18.82 3.81
N ARG A 69 -2.37 18.50 3.53
CA ARG A 69 -3.43 18.39 4.53
C ARG A 69 -3.18 17.25 5.52
N LEU A 70 -2.74 16.08 5.06
CA LEU A 70 -2.40 14.95 5.92
C LEU A 70 -1.25 15.29 6.87
N PHE A 71 -0.18 15.91 6.35
CA PHE A 71 0.97 16.34 7.16
C PHE A 71 0.58 17.40 8.18
N ALA A 72 -0.24 18.39 7.81
CA ALA A 72 -0.70 19.43 8.72
C ALA A 72 -1.57 18.87 9.86
N ASN A 73 -2.41 17.87 9.57
CA ASN A 73 -3.38 17.33 10.52
C ASN A 73 -2.83 16.19 11.39
N HIS A 74 -1.92 15.39 10.85
CA HIS A 74 -1.47 14.15 11.48
C HIS A 74 0.04 14.10 11.71
N GLY A 75 0.79 15.10 11.26
CA GLY A 75 2.20 15.27 11.62
C GLY A 75 3.04 14.02 11.43
N ALA A 76 2.80 13.22 10.38
CA ALA A 76 3.62 12.06 10.09
C ALA A 76 5.03 12.53 9.72
N GLN A 77 5.91 12.62 10.71
CA GLN A 77 7.35 12.56 10.48
C GLN A 77 7.67 11.14 10.04
N ASP A 78 7.49 10.84 8.75
CA ASP A 78 8.04 9.62 8.19
C ASP A 78 9.33 9.95 7.46
N ALA A 79 10.40 9.38 8.04
CA ALA A 79 11.66 8.96 7.46
C ALA A 79 12.12 9.65 6.16
N SER A 80 13.29 10.29 6.27
CA SER A 80 14.15 10.67 5.15
C SER A 80 14.55 9.46 4.30
#